data_AF-K6D5Y6-F1
#
_entry.id   AF-K6D5Y6-F1
#
_cell.length_a   1.000
_cell.length_b   1.000
_cell.length_c   1.000
_cell.angle_alpha   90.00
_cell.angle_beta   90.00
_cell.angle_gamma   90.00
#
_symmetry.space_group_name_H-M   'P 1'
#
loop_
_entity.id
_entity.type
_entity.pdbx_description
1 polymer ?
#
loop_
_entity_poly.entity_id
_entity_poly.type
_entity_poly.pdbx_seq_one_letter_code
_entity_poly.pdbx_strand_id
1 'polypeptide(L)' 'MAVFNKIALFFVILYSVIIIINTYLGESERIESNVMYFLMNGFAYIVSALEVEKEEQIVFVTGD' A
#
# COMPACT_ATOMS: atom_id res chain seq x y z
N MET A 1 -4.82 2.20 -14.20
CA MET A 1 -3.83 3.26 -13.89
C MET A 1 -4.37 4.30 -12.91
N ALA A 2 -5.55 4.90 -13.14
CA ALA A 2 -6.11 5.93 -12.24
C ALA A 2 -6.47 5.42 -10.82
N VAL A 3 -6.98 4.18 -10.70
CA VAL A 3 -7.30 3.56 -9.41
C VAL A 3 -6.04 3.26 -8.59
N PHE A 4 -5.02 2.69 -9.24
CA PHE A 4 -3.70 2.45 -8.64
C PHE A 4 -3.08 3.73 -8.07
N ASN A 5 -3.13 4.83 -8.83
CA ASN A 5 -2.57 6.10 -8.38
C ASN A 5 -3.31 6.66 -7.15
N LYS A 6 -4.63 6.45 -7.08
CA LYS A 6 -5.44 6.81 -5.90
C LYS A 6 -5.12 5.95 -4.68
N ILE A 7 -4.92 4.64 -4.86
CA ILE A 7 -4.54 3.72 -3.79
C ILE A 7 -3.15 4.08 -3.27
N ALA A 8 -2.17 4.27 -4.16
CA ALA A 8 -0.82 4.70 -3.79
C ALA A 8 -0.84 6.03 -3.01
N LEU A 9 -1.59 7.02 -3.48
CA LEU A 9 -1.72 8.31 -2.81
C LEU A 9 -2.32 8.18 -1.41
N PHE A 10 -3.33 7.31 -1.23
CA PHE A 10 -3.91 7.04 0.09
C PHE A 10 -2.87 6.50 1.08
N PHE A 11 -2.07 5.52 0.67
CA PHE A 11 -1.02 4.95 1.52
C PHE A 11 0.09 5.95 1.85
N VAL A 12 0.47 6.81 0.90
CA VAL A 12 1.43 7.89 1.13
C VAL A 12 0.93 8.85 2.21
N ILE A 13 -0.32 9.31 2.10
CA ILE A 13 -0.92 10.23 3.08
C ILE A 13 -1.03 9.56 4.45
N LEU A 14 -1.51 8.31 4.50
CA LEU A 14 -1.62 7.54 5.73
C LEU A 14 -0.27 7.40 6.43
N TYR A 15 0.78 7.07 5.68
CA TYR A 15 2.14 6.96 6.22
C TYR A 15 2.65 8.28 6.77
N SER A 16 2.46 9.39 6.04
CA SER A 16 2.88 10.71 6.51
C SER A 16 2.20 11.08 7.83
N VAL A 17 0.90 10.82 7.98
CA VAL A 17 0.17 11.07 9.24
C VAL A 17 0.74 10.24 10.39
N ILE A 18 0.97 8.94 10.16
CA ILE A 18 1.52 8.04 11.18
C ILE A 18 2.94 8.48 11.59
N ILE A 19 3.81 8.79 10.64
CA ILE A 19 5.18 9.24 10.90
C ILE A 19 5.17 10.55 11.70
N ILE A 20 4.32 11.51 11.32
CA ILE A 20 4.21 12.80 12.02
C ILE A 20 3.77 12.59 13.47
N ILE A 21 2.67 11.85 13.71
CA ILE A 21 2.14 11.59 15.05
C ILE A 21 3.21 10.92 15.94
N ASN A 22 3.91 9.93 15.40
CA ASN A 22 4.95 9.20 16.11
C ASN A 22 6.19 10.05 16.41
N THR A 23 6.61 10.91 15.47
CA THR A 23 7.74 11.84 15.67
C THR A 23 7.49 12.80 16.85
N TYR A 24 6.24 13.14 17.13
CA TYR A 24 5.88 14.05 18.23
C TYR A 24 5.60 13.36 19.57
N LEU A 25 5.37 12.03 19.60
CA LEU A 25 4.94 11.33 20.81
C LEU A 25 6.06 10.65 21.61
N GLY A 26 7.25 10.46 21.02
CA GLY A 26 8.44 9.97 21.73
C GLY A 26 8.39 8.49 22.12
N GLU A 27 9.44 7.74 21.75
CA GLU A 27 9.78 6.37 22.18
C GLU A 27 8.71 5.26 21.96
N SER A 28 8.25 5.10 20.70
CA SER A 28 7.44 3.94 20.29
C SER A 28 8.12 3.04 19.24
N GLU A 29 9.45 3.08 19.12
CA GLU A 29 10.23 2.50 18.01
C GLU A 29 9.83 1.07 17.61
N ARG A 30 9.53 0.19 18.57
CA ARG A 30 9.19 -1.22 18.29
C ARG A 30 7.77 -1.41 17.77
N ILE A 31 6.80 -0.64 18.29
CA ILE A 31 5.40 -0.70 17.83
C ILE A 31 5.29 0.01 16.48
N GLU A 32 5.99 1.14 16.31
CA GLU A 32 6.13 1.85 15.04
C GLU A 32 6.69 0.96 13.95
N SER A 33 7.77 0.22 14.24
CA SER A 33 8.38 -0.69 13.28
C SER A 33 7.39 -1.79 12.85
N ASN A 34 6.65 -2.38 13.78
CA ASN A 34 5.65 -3.41 13.47
C ASN A 34 4.48 -2.88 12.64
N VAL A 35 4.00 -1.66 12.93
CA VAL A 35 2.94 -1.00 12.15
C VAL A 35 3.43 -0.65 10.75
N MET A 36 4.66 -0.15 10.62
CA MET A 36 5.31 0.10 9.33
C MET A 36 5.43 -1.18 8.51
N TYR A 37 5.95 -2.27 9.10
CA TYR A 37 6.05 -3.55 8.39
C TYR A 37 4.68 -4.09 7.97
N PHE A 38 3.66 -4.01 8.83
CA PHE A 38 2.31 -4.43 8.49
C PHE A 38 1.74 -3.64 7.30
N LEU A 39 1.88 -2.32 7.33
CA LEU A 39 1.39 -1.43 6.26
C LEU A 39 2.16 -1.65 4.94
N MET A 40 3.48 -1.85 4.98
CA MET A 40 4.28 -2.19 3.80
C MET A 40 3.86 -3.52 3.17
N ASN A 41 3.67 -4.56 3.99
CA ASN A 41 3.22 -5.87 3.51
C ASN A 41 1.80 -5.79 2.94
N GLY A 42 0.89 -5.05 3.60
CA GLY A 42 -0.46 -4.82 3.10
C GLY A 42 -0.47 -4.06 1.77
N PHE A 43 0.38 -3.05 1.61
CA PHE A 43 0.52 -2.33 0.34
C PHE A 43 1.03 -3.24 -0.78
N ALA A 44 2.09 -4.02 -0.53
CA ALA A 44 2.63 -4.97 -1.50
C ALA A 44 1.58 -6.00 -1.94
N TYR A 45 0.82 -6.56 -0.99
CA TYR A 45 -0.26 -7.50 -1.30
C TYR A 45 -1.33 -6.88 -2.20
N ILE A 46 -1.81 -5.67 -1.89
CA ILE A 46 -2.84 -4.98 -2.69
C ILE A 46 -2.34 -4.70 -4.10
N VAL A 47 -1.09 -4.21 -4.24
CA VAL A 47 -0.49 -3.94 -5.56
C VAL A 47 -0.38 -5.22 -6.37
N SER A 48 0.14 -6.30 -5.79
CA SER A 48 0.29 -7.59 -6.47
C SER A 48 -1.06 -8.22 -6.86
N ALA A 49 -2.06 -8.19 -5.99
CA ALA A 49 -3.40 -8.71 -6.29
C ALA A 49 -4.05 -7.97 -7.47
N LEU A 50 -3.89 -6.64 -7.52
CA LEU A 50 -4.41 -5.81 -8.59
C LEU A 50 -3.62 -5.95 -9.91
N GLU A 51 -2.32 -6.28 -9.85
CA GLU A 51 -1.53 -6.61 -11.04
C GLU A 51 -1.98 -7.95 -11.64
N VAL A 52 -2.19 -8.98 -10.80
CA VAL A 52 -2.70 -10.29 -11.24
C VAL A 52 -4.08 -10.16 -11.88
N GLU A 53 -5.02 -9.43 -11.27
CA GLU A 53 -6.34 -9.19 -11.87
C GLU A 53 -6.26 -8.49 -13.23
N LYS A 54 -5.30 -7.57 -13.39
CA LYS A 54 -5.08 -6.85 -14.64
C LYS A 54 -4.48 -7.78 -15.71
N GLU A 55 -3.57 -8.68 -15.33
CA GLU A 55 -3.01 -9.70 -16.24
C GLU A 55 -4.08 -10.69 -16.70
N GLU A 56 -4.93 -11.19 -15.79
CA GLU A 56 -6.04 -12.09 -16.13
C GLU A 56 -7.05 -11.44 -17.08
N GLN A 57 -7.38 -10.15 -16.88
CA GLN A 57 -8.24 -9.40 -17.81
C GLN A 57 -7.62 -9.25 -19.20
N ILE A 58 -6.31 -9.03 -19.31
CA ILE A 58 -5.63 -8.90 -20.61
C ILE A 58 -5.60 -10.24 -21.35
N VAL A 59 -5.34 -11.35 -20.65
CA VAL A 59 -5.35 -12.69 -21.26
C VAL A 59 -6.73 -13.05 -21.82
N PHE A 60 -7.82 -12.70 -21.13
CA PHE A 60 -9.18 -12.90 -21.65
C PHE A 60 -9.48 -12.05 -22.89
N VAL A 61 -9.05 -10.79 -22.93
CA VAL A 61 -9.33 -9.89 -24.06
C VAL A 61 -8.51 -10.24 -25.32
N THR A 62 -7.35 -10.89 -25.16
CA THR A 62 -6.45 -11.24 -26.29
C THR A 62 -6.61 -12.69 -26.76
N GLY A 63 -7.45 -13.49 -26.07
CA GLY A 63 -7.70 -14.90 -26.36
C GLY A 63 -8.92 -15.21 -27.22
N ASP A 64 -9.69 -14.18 -27.64
CA ASP A 64 -10.83 -14.26 -28.56
C ASP A 64 -10.47 -13.77 -29.99
#